data_AF-A0A6H5I8R3-F1
#
_entry.id   AF-A0A6H5I8R3-F1
#
_cell.length_a   1.000
_cell.length_b   1.000
_cell.length_c   1.000
_cell.angle_alpha   90.00
_cell.angle_beta   90.00
_cell.angle_gamma   90.00
#
_symmetry.space_group_name_H-M   'P 1'
#
loop_
_entity.id
_entity.type
_entity.pdbx_description
1 polymer ?
#
loop_
_entity_poly.entity_id
_entity_poly.type
_entity_poly.pdbx_seq_one_letter_code
_entity_poly.pdbx_strand_id
1 'polypeptide(L)'
;MNKLFYQTLLSFVCCALGQQTTQNSRENSRTDSNSNNGSFYAPEEIGEGLVRDVSDRVEKDVSESPALQALERGYRRVVQGDWRVHIDPEVASDLRKYRSYQGESVRDLLRALRNKKHHYRELTEEAQQSLGEIPTKFTDYWLSRFPHLLTHTWCAMQPFRHEPMFRNYYHELYAFGTDDQYEEDPAETESYIFTYL
;
A
#
# COMPACT_ATOMS: atom_id res chain seq x y z
N MET A 1 5.43 -18.37 -2.52
CA MET A 1 5.73 -17.42 -1.43
C MET A 1 4.41 -16.94 -0.88
N ASN A 2 4.13 -17.29 0.37
CA ASN A 2 2.87 -17.93 0.77
C ASN A 2 1.96 -16.98 1.56
N LYS A 3 0.65 -17.29 1.63
CA LYS A 3 -0.34 -16.70 2.55
C LYS A 3 0.19 -16.51 3.99
N LEU A 4 1.15 -17.32 4.40
CA LEU A 4 1.89 -17.18 5.66
C LEU A 4 2.64 -15.84 5.80
N PHE A 5 3.21 -15.28 4.73
CA PHE A 5 3.94 -14.01 4.78
C PHE A 5 2.98 -12.83 4.92
N TYR A 6 1.81 -12.88 4.27
CA TYR A 6 0.73 -11.92 4.45
C TYR A 6 0.18 -11.98 5.88
N GLN A 7 -0.16 -13.18 6.38
CA GLN A 7 -0.55 -13.35 7.79
C GLN A 7 0.54 -12.92 8.76
N THR A 8 1.82 -13.10 8.43
CA THR A 8 2.93 -12.70 9.31
C THR A 8 3.11 -11.20 9.30
N LEU A 9 3.21 -10.54 8.14
CA LEU A 9 3.36 -9.09 8.04
C LEU A 9 2.15 -8.36 8.63
N LEU A 10 0.95 -8.89 8.39
CA LEU A 10 -0.29 -8.33 8.89
C LEU A 10 -0.52 -8.70 10.36
N SER A 11 -0.07 -9.87 10.83
CA SER A 11 0.03 -10.16 12.27
C SER A 11 1.12 -9.32 12.93
N PHE A 12 2.18 -8.91 12.25
CA PHE A 12 3.22 -8.03 12.80
C PHE A 12 2.75 -6.58 12.83
N VAL A 13 2.04 -6.11 11.80
CA VAL A 13 1.37 -4.80 11.79
C VAL A 13 0.25 -4.79 12.83
N CYS A 14 -0.62 -5.81 12.89
CA CYS A 14 -1.66 -5.93 13.92
C CYS A 14 -1.10 -6.21 15.32
N CYS A 15 0.04 -6.90 15.49
CA CYS A 15 0.68 -7.10 16.79
C CYS A 15 1.43 -5.83 17.24
N ALA A 16 2.07 -5.10 16.32
CA ALA A 16 2.65 -3.79 16.61
C ALA A 16 1.57 -2.76 16.98
N LEU A 17 0.40 -2.81 16.34
CA LEU A 17 -0.77 -2.00 16.70
C LEU A 17 -1.48 -2.52 17.97
N GLY A 18 -1.49 -3.83 18.20
CA GLY A 18 -2.08 -4.47 19.39
C GLY A 18 -1.26 -4.25 20.66
N GLN A 19 0.07 -4.27 20.56
CA GLN A 19 0.97 -3.96 21.68
C GLN A 19 0.82 -2.51 22.16
N GLN A 20 0.55 -1.57 21.26
CA GLN A 20 0.26 -0.16 21.58
C GLN A 20 -0.96 0.01 22.48
N THR A 21 -2.04 -0.75 22.25
CA THR A 21 -3.23 -0.70 23.12
C THR A 21 -2.96 -1.25 24.53
N THR A 22 -2.08 -2.24 24.66
CA THR A 22 -1.73 -2.86 25.96
C THR A 22 -0.73 -2.07 26.79
N GLN A 23 0.10 -1.21 26.17
CA GLN A 23 0.97 -0.28 26.90
C GLN A 23 0.24 1.01 27.29
N ASN A 24 -0.59 1.58 26.40
CA ASN A 24 -1.42 2.76 26.73
C ASN A 24 -2.47 2.50 27.83
N SER A 25 -2.88 1.24 28.03
CA SER A 25 -3.79 0.86 29.12
C SER A 25 -3.09 0.67 30.48
N ARG A 26 -1.76 0.65 30.54
CA ARG A 26 -1.01 0.53 31.82
C ARG A 26 -0.55 1.87 32.41
N GLU A 27 -0.52 2.96 31.63
CA GLU A 27 -0.17 4.29 32.15
C GLU A 27 -1.38 5.17 32.50
N ASN A 28 -2.60 4.81 32.11
CA ASN A 28 -3.79 5.63 32.36
C ASN A 28 -4.71 5.04 33.46
N SER A 29 -4.13 4.65 34.59
CA SER A 29 -4.90 4.35 35.80
C SER A 29 -4.99 5.58 36.69
N ARG A 30 -5.85 6.53 36.29
CA ARG A 30 -6.66 7.40 37.18
C ARG A 30 -7.57 8.29 36.33
N THR A 31 -8.84 8.26 36.72
CA THR A 31 -9.98 9.11 36.34
C THR A 31 -10.59 8.97 34.94
N ASP A 32 -11.84 8.52 35.01
CA ASP A 32 -13.01 8.89 34.22
C ASP A 32 -13.43 8.03 33.01
N SER A 33 -14.60 7.43 33.25
CA SER A 33 -15.55 6.85 32.33
C SER A 33 -15.79 7.71 31.09
N ASN A 34 -15.22 7.30 29.96
CA ASN A 34 -15.93 7.41 28.70
C ASN A 34 -15.48 6.30 27.75
N SER A 35 -16.45 5.48 27.36
CA SER A 35 -16.30 4.40 26.39
C SER A 35 -15.79 4.98 25.07
N ASN A 36 -14.60 4.62 24.64
CA ASN A 36 -14.21 4.79 23.23
C ASN A 36 -13.51 3.52 22.76
N ASN A 37 -14.19 2.86 21.82
CA ASN A 37 -13.88 1.60 21.19
C ASN A 37 -12.44 1.53 20.68
N GLY A 38 -11.65 0.59 21.21
CA GLY A 38 -10.49 0.08 20.50
C GLY A 38 -10.97 -0.62 19.23
N SER A 39 -10.86 0.05 18.08
CA SER A 39 -11.36 -0.47 16.81
C SER A 39 -10.53 -1.67 16.36
N PHE A 40 -11.12 -2.85 16.44
CA PHE A 40 -10.52 -4.11 16.00
C PHE A 40 -10.78 -4.27 14.50
N TYR A 41 -10.03 -3.56 13.65
CA TYR A 41 -10.16 -3.70 12.20
C TYR A 41 -9.64 -5.06 11.75
N ALA A 42 -10.34 -5.67 10.79
CA ALA A 42 -9.84 -6.88 10.17
C ALA A 42 -8.54 -6.58 9.41
N PRO A 43 -7.58 -7.52 9.38
CA PRO A 43 -6.30 -7.35 8.71
C PRO A 43 -6.44 -6.86 7.24
N GLU A 44 -7.42 -7.38 6.51
CA GLU A 44 -7.75 -7.00 5.12
C GLU A 44 -8.23 -5.55 5.01
N GLU A 45 -9.03 -5.08 5.98
CA GLU A 45 -9.55 -3.71 6.02
C GLU A 45 -8.44 -2.68 6.24
N ILE A 46 -7.40 -3.03 7.01
CA ILE A 46 -6.23 -2.16 7.24
C ILE A 46 -5.42 -2.01 5.95
N GLY A 47 -5.14 -3.11 5.24
CA GLY A 47 -4.40 -3.08 3.98
C GLY A 47 -5.14 -2.29 2.89
N GLU A 48 -6.46 -2.51 2.78
CA GLU A 48 -7.30 -1.76 1.86
C GLU A 48 -7.42 -0.27 2.22
N GLY A 49 -7.52 0.05 3.52
CA GLY A 49 -7.52 1.41 4.02
C GLY A 49 -6.22 2.14 3.68
N LEU A 50 -5.07 1.49 3.91
CA LEU A 50 -3.76 2.03 3.58
C LEU A 50 -3.66 2.37 2.09
N VAL A 51 -4.06 1.46 1.19
CA VAL A 51 -4.01 1.71 -0.26
C VAL A 51 -4.86 2.93 -0.65
N ARG A 52 -6.09 3.03 -0.11
CA ARG A 52 -6.97 4.16 -0.39
C ARG A 52 -6.36 5.46 0.12
N ASP A 53 -5.97 5.50 1.39
CA ASP A 53 -5.52 6.73 2.05
C ASP A 53 -4.21 7.23 1.44
N VAL A 54 -3.29 6.32 1.09
CA VAL A 54 -2.05 6.68 0.37
C VAL A 54 -2.35 7.14 -1.06
N SER A 55 -3.22 6.43 -1.80
CA SER A 55 -3.63 6.85 -3.14
C SER A 55 -4.23 8.26 -3.14
N ASP A 56 -5.06 8.59 -2.15
CA ASP A 56 -5.68 9.90 -2.00
C ASP A 56 -4.64 10.96 -1.63
N ARG A 57 -3.68 10.62 -0.75
CA ARG A 57 -2.60 11.50 -0.32
C ARG A 57 -1.69 11.97 -1.46
N VAL A 58 -1.40 11.10 -2.42
CA VAL A 58 -0.47 11.40 -3.53
C VAL A 58 -1.18 11.74 -4.86
N GLU A 59 -2.52 11.78 -4.90
CA GLU A 59 -3.26 11.97 -6.17
C GLU A 59 -2.97 13.32 -6.85
N LYS A 60 -2.73 14.37 -6.05
CA LYS A 60 -2.44 15.73 -6.55
C LYS A 60 -0.97 16.13 -6.41
N ASP A 61 -0.12 15.22 -5.94
CA ASP A 61 1.30 15.49 -5.74
C ASP A 61 2.04 15.58 -7.09
N VAL A 62 2.92 16.57 -7.18
CA VAL A 62 3.87 16.72 -8.29
C VAL A 62 5.07 15.80 -8.10
N SER A 63 5.87 15.60 -9.16
CA SER A 63 7.03 14.70 -9.20
C SER A 63 8.07 14.96 -8.12
N GLU A 64 8.17 16.20 -7.64
CA GLU A 64 9.12 16.64 -6.63
C GLU A 64 8.59 16.48 -5.19
N SER A 65 7.35 16.02 -5.02
CA SER A 65 6.79 15.77 -3.69
C SER A 65 7.61 14.67 -3.00
N PRO A 66 8.12 14.89 -1.76
CA PRO A 66 8.85 13.88 -1.02
C PRO A 66 8.07 12.58 -0.84
N ALA A 67 6.74 12.65 -0.69
CA ALA A 67 5.89 11.48 -0.53
C ALA A 67 5.82 10.66 -1.83
N LEU A 68 5.66 11.34 -2.97
CA LEU A 68 5.63 10.68 -4.26
C LEU A 68 7.00 10.10 -4.62
N GLN A 69 8.08 10.83 -4.36
CA GLN A 69 9.45 10.33 -4.57
C GLN A 69 9.74 9.10 -3.72
N ALA A 70 9.35 9.11 -2.44
CA ALA A 70 9.48 7.94 -1.58
C ALA A 70 8.66 6.74 -2.09
N LEU A 71 7.46 7.00 -2.62
CA LEU A 71 6.60 5.96 -3.17
C LEU A 71 7.15 5.35 -4.47
N GLU A 72 7.76 6.15 -5.34
CA GLU A 72 8.29 5.68 -6.62
C GLU A 72 9.76 5.18 -6.52
N ARG A 73 10.47 5.47 -5.42
CA ARG A 73 11.81 4.93 -5.17
C ARG A 73 11.74 3.40 -5.04
N GLY A 74 12.40 2.67 -5.94
CA GLY A 74 12.38 1.20 -5.96
C GLY A 74 11.12 0.58 -6.61
N TYR A 75 10.34 1.37 -7.35
CA TYR A 75 9.07 0.96 -7.98
C TYR A 75 9.14 -0.36 -8.77
N ARG A 76 10.27 -0.66 -9.42
CA ARG A 76 10.43 -1.81 -10.33
C ARG A 76 10.06 -3.15 -9.68
N ARG A 77 10.36 -3.33 -8.38
CA ARG A 77 10.03 -4.54 -7.63
C ARG A 77 8.53 -4.69 -7.34
N VAL A 78 7.80 -3.58 -7.39
CA VAL A 78 6.35 -3.53 -7.22
C VAL A 78 5.67 -3.72 -8.56
N VAL A 79 5.97 -2.87 -9.55
CA VAL A 79 5.25 -2.85 -10.84
C VAL A 79 5.71 -3.95 -11.82
N GLN A 80 6.87 -4.57 -11.58
CA GLN A 80 7.42 -5.66 -12.40
C GLN A 80 7.57 -5.26 -13.88
N GLY A 81 8.16 -4.09 -14.12
CA GLY A 81 8.15 -3.43 -15.43
C GLY A 81 6.83 -2.70 -15.63
N ASP A 82 5.91 -3.28 -16.40
CA ASP A 82 4.58 -2.70 -16.64
C ASP A 82 3.50 -3.48 -15.87
N TRP A 83 2.96 -2.90 -14.79
CA TRP A 83 1.95 -3.60 -13.98
C TRP A 83 0.68 -3.95 -14.78
N ARG A 84 0.40 -3.25 -15.88
CA ARG A 84 -0.79 -3.46 -16.71
C ARG A 84 -0.73 -4.79 -17.47
N VAL A 85 0.45 -5.35 -17.69
CA VAL A 85 0.61 -6.66 -18.36
C VAL A 85 0.44 -7.84 -17.40
N HIS A 86 0.46 -7.58 -16.09
CA HIS A 86 0.35 -8.60 -15.04
C HIS A 86 -1.08 -8.80 -14.52
N ILE A 87 -2.04 -8.03 -15.03
CA ILE A 87 -3.46 -8.15 -14.72
C ILE A 87 -4.23 -8.78 -15.88
N ASP A 88 -5.37 -9.39 -15.58
CA ASP A 88 -6.18 -10.08 -16.57
C ASP A 88 -6.67 -9.12 -17.66
N PRO A 89 -6.72 -9.55 -18.94
CA PRO A 89 -7.05 -8.70 -20.08
C PRO A 89 -8.37 -7.94 -19.92
N GLU A 90 -9.37 -8.56 -19.29
CA GLU A 90 -10.70 -8.02 -19.04
C GLU A 90 -10.63 -6.84 -18.06
N VAL A 91 -9.84 -6.98 -16.99
CA VAL A 91 -9.59 -5.92 -16.00
C VAL A 91 -8.79 -4.79 -16.63
N ALA A 92 -7.77 -5.11 -17.42
CA ALA A 92 -6.94 -4.13 -18.13
C ALA A 92 -7.76 -3.33 -19.17
N SER A 93 -8.63 -4.02 -19.91
CA SER A 93 -9.55 -3.41 -20.87
C SER A 93 -10.50 -2.43 -20.19
N ASP A 94 -11.07 -2.84 -19.05
CA ASP A 94 -11.98 -1.99 -18.29
C ASP A 94 -11.29 -0.74 -17.72
N LEU A 95 -10.06 -0.88 -17.22
CA LEU A 95 -9.26 0.25 -16.74
C LEU A 95 -9.02 1.30 -17.83
N ARG A 96 -8.78 0.88 -19.08
CA ARG A 96 -8.50 1.78 -20.20
C ARG A 96 -9.71 2.58 -20.70
N LYS A 97 -10.95 2.21 -20.32
CA LYS A 97 -12.16 2.88 -20.80
C LYS A 97 -12.25 4.35 -20.37
N TYR A 98 -11.87 4.65 -19.13
CA TYR A 98 -12.15 5.96 -18.52
C TYR A 98 -10.90 6.74 -18.13
N ARG A 99 -9.75 6.08 -17.97
CA ARG A 99 -8.53 6.74 -17.53
C ARG A 99 -7.30 6.06 -18.13
N SER A 100 -6.32 6.87 -18.51
CA SER A 100 -4.98 6.39 -18.86
C SER A 100 -4.16 6.23 -17.57
N TYR A 101 -3.53 5.07 -17.44
CA TYR A 101 -2.63 4.76 -16.33
C TYR A 101 -1.22 4.47 -16.84
N GLN A 102 -0.22 4.96 -16.12
CA GLN A 102 1.18 4.67 -16.36
C GLN A 102 1.56 3.33 -15.73
N GLY A 103 2.02 2.40 -16.56
CA GLY A 103 2.38 1.03 -16.17
C GLY A 103 3.61 0.93 -15.28
N GLU A 104 4.44 1.97 -15.28
CA GLU A 104 5.68 2.06 -14.49
C GLU A 104 5.52 2.94 -13.24
N SER A 105 4.29 3.22 -12.79
CA SER A 105 4.05 4.05 -11.61
C SER A 105 3.29 3.29 -10.52
N VAL A 106 3.87 3.27 -9.31
CA VAL A 106 3.22 2.71 -8.11
C VAL A 106 2.00 3.54 -7.75
N ARG A 107 2.07 4.88 -7.88
CA ARG A 107 0.90 5.75 -7.68
C ARG A 107 -0.27 5.34 -8.57
N ASP A 108 -0.01 5.08 -9.85
CA ASP A 108 -1.07 4.70 -10.78
C ASP A 108 -1.62 3.30 -10.54
N LEU A 109 -0.80 2.37 -10.04
CA LEU A 109 -1.25 1.07 -9.56
C LEU A 109 -2.19 1.20 -8.35
N LEU A 110 -1.81 1.97 -7.33
CA LEU A 110 -2.68 2.21 -6.15
C LEU A 110 -4.01 2.88 -6.56
N ARG A 111 -3.92 3.85 -7.48
CA ARG A 111 -5.08 4.56 -8.04
C ARG A 111 -6.01 3.61 -8.80
N ALA A 112 -5.45 2.66 -9.56
CA ALA A 112 -6.21 1.63 -10.25
C ALA A 112 -6.94 0.71 -9.27
N LEU A 113 -6.27 0.23 -8.20
CA LEU A 113 -6.88 -0.57 -7.14
C LEU A 113 -8.08 0.15 -6.52
N ARG A 114 -7.85 1.38 -6.05
CA ARG A 114 -8.87 2.21 -5.41
C ARG A 114 -10.07 2.42 -6.33
N ASN A 115 -9.82 2.77 -7.58
CA ASN A 115 -10.87 3.02 -8.56
C ASN A 115 -11.67 1.75 -8.89
N LYS A 116 -11.01 0.59 -9.07
CA LYS A 116 -11.70 -0.68 -9.33
C LYS A 116 -12.55 -1.12 -8.14
N LYS A 117 -12.07 -0.90 -6.92
CA LYS A 117 -12.85 -1.18 -5.71
C LYS A 117 -14.08 -0.29 -5.62
N HIS A 118 -13.93 1.03 -5.79
CA HIS A 118 -15.02 2.00 -5.71
C HIS A 118 -16.11 1.72 -6.74
N HIS A 119 -15.73 1.36 -7.97
CA HIS A 119 -16.64 1.11 -9.08
C HIS A 119 -16.89 -0.39 -9.33
N TYR A 120 -16.66 -1.27 -8.34
CA TYR A 120 -16.72 -2.72 -8.55
C TYR A 120 -18.06 -3.20 -9.15
N ARG A 121 -19.18 -2.63 -8.68
CA ARG A 121 -20.53 -2.98 -9.16
C ARG A 121 -20.83 -2.54 -10.59
N GLU A 122 -20.04 -1.61 -11.14
CA GLU A 122 -20.18 -1.04 -12.48
C GLU A 122 -19.27 -1.76 -13.50
N LEU A 123 -18.44 -2.69 -13.05
CA LEU A 123 -17.57 -3.49 -13.92
C LEU A 123 -18.39 -4.50 -14.72
N THR A 124 -17.84 -4.94 -15.87
CA THR A 124 -18.42 -6.04 -16.64
C THR A 124 -18.39 -7.34 -15.84
N GLU A 125 -19.27 -8.29 -16.17
CA GLU A 125 -19.35 -9.56 -15.45
C GLU A 125 -18.03 -10.33 -15.51
N GLU A 126 -17.32 -10.29 -16.65
CA GLU A 126 -16.03 -10.94 -16.83
C GLU A 126 -14.94 -10.32 -15.94
N ALA A 127 -14.93 -8.99 -15.81
CA ALA A 127 -14.01 -8.29 -14.93
C ALA A 127 -14.30 -8.57 -13.44
N GLN A 128 -15.58 -8.65 -13.06
CA GLN A 128 -15.98 -9.05 -11.71
C GLN A 128 -15.61 -10.50 -11.40
N GLN A 129 -15.79 -11.43 -12.35
CA GLN A 129 -15.38 -12.83 -12.20
C GLN A 129 -13.86 -12.96 -12.01
N SER A 130 -13.09 -12.18 -12.76
CA SER A 130 -11.62 -12.17 -12.67
C SER A 130 -11.12 -11.61 -11.34
N LEU A 131 -11.69 -10.48 -10.89
CA LEU A 131 -11.34 -9.84 -9.61
C LEU A 131 -11.84 -10.64 -8.40
N GLY A 132 -12.97 -11.33 -8.56
CA GLY A 132 -13.64 -12.06 -7.49
C GLY A 132 -14.37 -11.17 -6.48
N GLU A 133 -15.18 -11.82 -5.64
CA GLU A 133 -16.05 -11.17 -4.67
C GLU A 133 -15.27 -10.37 -3.60
N ILE A 134 -15.75 -9.16 -3.33
CA ILE A 134 -15.28 -8.30 -2.24
C ILE A 134 -15.73 -8.87 -0.88
N PRO A 135 -14.90 -8.77 0.18
CA PRO A 135 -13.59 -8.10 0.23
C PRO A 135 -12.40 -9.01 -0.14
N THR A 136 -12.44 -10.27 0.25
CA THR A 136 -11.24 -11.12 0.31
C THR A 136 -10.68 -11.47 -1.07
N LYS A 137 -11.51 -11.88 -2.05
CA LYS A 137 -10.98 -12.31 -3.37
C LYS A 137 -10.42 -11.14 -4.17
N PHE A 138 -11.05 -9.97 -4.07
CA PHE A 138 -10.56 -8.74 -4.70
C PHE A 138 -9.15 -8.40 -4.24
N THR A 139 -8.93 -8.41 -2.92
CA THR A 139 -7.62 -8.10 -2.34
C THR A 139 -6.60 -9.19 -2.66
N ASP A 140 -6.98 -10.46 -2.59
CA ASP A 140 -6.13 -11.60 -2.99
C ASP A 140 -5.69 -11.50 -4.47
N TYR A 141 -6.58 -11.07 -5.37
CA TYR A 141 -6.26 -10.91 -6.80
C TYR A 141 -5.08 -9.95 -7.01
N TRP A 142 -5.10 -8.79 -6.36
CA TRP A 142 -4.07 -7.78 -6.51
C TRP A 142 -2.78 -8.14 -5.78
N LEU A 143 -2.88 -8.64 -4.55
CA LEU A 143 -1.70 -8.96 -3.73
C LEU A 143 -0.97 -10.22 -4.18
N SER A 144 -1.67 -11.18 -4.80
CA SER A 144 -1.02 -12.33 -5.43
C SER A 144 -0.17 -11.93 -6.64
N ARG A 145 -0.59 -10.90 -7.39
CA ARG A 145 0.13 -10.35 -8.54
C ARG A 145 1.22 -9.36 -8.14
N PHE A 146 0.98 -8.56 -7.10
CA PHE A 146 1.91 -7.52 -6.63
C PHE A 146 2.26 -7.74 -5.14
N PRO A 147 3.04 -8.79 -4.82
CA PRO A 147 3.30 -9.20 -3.44
C PRO A 147 4.07 -8.16 -2.61
N HIS A 148 4.81 -7.26 -3.27
CA HIS A 148 5.57 -6.18 -2.60
C HIS A 148 4.75 -4.90 -2.38
N LEU A 149 3.54 -4.78 -2.96
CA LEU A 149 2.79 -3.52 -3.01
C LEU A 149 2.54 -2.92 -1.62
N LEU A 150 1.97 -3.69 -0.69
CA LEU A 150 1.61 -3.18 0.64
C LEU A 150 2.84 -2.84 1.47
N THR A 151 3.81 -3.76 1.53
CA THR A 151 5.06 -3.56 2.29
C THR A 151 5.79 -2.32 1.79
N HIS A 152 5.94 -2.19 0.47
CA HIS A 152 6.56 -1.04 -0.17
C HIS A 152 5.83 0.26 0.17
N THR A 153 4.50 0.28 -0.01
CA THR A 153 3.66 1.45 0.26
C THR A 153 3.76 1.87 1.73
N TRP A 154 3.73 0.90 2.65
CA TRP A 154 3.85 1.15 4.08
C TRP A 154 5.23 1.69 4.46
N CYS A 155 6.32 1.11 3.93
CA CYS A 155 7.68 1.61 4.16
C CYS A 155 7.86 3.02 3.60
N ALA A 156 7.39 3.28 2.37
CA ALA A 156 7.50 4.59 1.72
C ALA A 156 6.77 5.69 2.50
N MET A 157 5.67 5.36 3.19
CA MET A 157 4.83 6.32 3.90
C MET A 157 5.21 6.50 5.38
N GLN A 158 6.13 5.67 5.91
CA GLN A 158 6.62 5.77 7.29
C GLN A 158 7.24 7.14 7.68
N PRO A 159 7.95 7.88 6.81
CA PRO A 159 8.40 9.25 7.11
C PRO A 159 7.23 10.22 7.36
N PHE A 160 6.07 9.96 6.75
CA PHE A 160 4.87 10.80 6.81
C PHE A 160 3.88 10.35 7.90
N ARG A 161 4.26 9.37 8.74
CA ARG A 161 3.40 8.79 9.79
C ARG A 161 2.73 9.77 10.76
N HIS A 162 3.26 10.99 10.88
CA HIS A 162 2.73 12.05 11.73
C HIS A 162 1.47 12.71 11.14
N GLU A 163 1.20 12.54 9.85
CA GLU A 163 -0.03 13.05 9.23
C GLU A 163 -1.28 12.37 9.82
N PRO A 164 -2.38 13.09 10.04
CA PRO A 164 -3.57 12.55 10.72
C PRO A 164 -4.15 11.28 10.10
N MET A 165 -4.10 11.15 8.77
CA MET A 165 -4.60 9.97 8.05
C MET A 165 -3.78 8.70 8.31
N PHE A 166 -2.53 8.84 8.74
CA PHE A 166 -1.62 7.70 8.93
C PHE A 166 -1.53 7.18 10.36
N ARG A 167 -2.18 7.84 11.33
CA ARG A 167 -2.12 7.47 12.76
C ARG A 167 -2.55 6.05 13.06
N ASN A 168 -3.45 5.48 12.26
CA ASN A 168 -3.94 4.11 12.45
C ASN A 168 -3.01 3.04 11.85
N TYR A 169 -1.98 3.42 11.10
CA TYR A 169 -1.08 2.48 10.40
C TYR A 169 0.34 2.42 10.98
N TYR A 170 0.75 3.42 11.76
CA TYR A 170 2.09 3.52 12.32
C TYR A 170 2.04 3.82 13.81
N HIS A 171 3.07 3.37 14.53
CA HIS A 171 3.28 3.80 15.90
C HIS A 171 3.79 5.24 15.93
N GLU A 172 3.31 6.05 16.90
CA GLU A 172 3.76 7.43 17.09
C GLU A 172 5.28 7.56 17.33
N LEU A 173 5.88 6.63 18.08
CA LEU A 173 7.26 6.74 18.58
C LEU A 173 8.22 5.72 17.94
N TYR A 174 7.70 4.64 17.37
CA TYR A 174 8.52 3.58 16.78
C TYR A 174 8.58 3.71 15.25
N ALA A 175 9.79 3.81 14.72
CA ALA A 175 10.06 3.66 13.30
C ALA A 175 10.77 2.33 13.08
N PHE A 176 10.23 1.52 12.17
CA PHE A 176 10.88 0.33 11.69
C PHE A 176 12.07 0.75 10.83
N GLY A 177 13.23 0.15 11.10
CA GLY A 177 14.38 0.25 10.19
C GLY A 177 13.97 -0.32 8.84
N THR A 178 13.76 0.56 7.86
CA THR A 178 13.85 0.15 6.47
C THR A 178 15.33 -0.08 6.25
N ASP A 179 15.78 -1.33 6.30
CA ASP A 179 17.15 -1.65 5.92
C ASP A 179 17.36 -1.01 4.54
N ASP A 180 18.28 -0.04 4.46
CA ASP A 180 18.78 0.51 3.20
C ASP A 180 19.54 -0.56 2.37
N GLN A 181 19.32 -1.85 2.67
CA GLN A 181 19.59 -3.02 1.83
C GLN A 181 18.60 -3.10 0.64
N TYR A 182 18.13 -1.94 0.16
CA TYR A 182 17.80 -1.78 -1.24
C TYR A 182 19.15 -1.63 -1.95
N GLU A 183 19.83 -2.74 -2.23
CA GLU A 183 20.97 -2.71 -3.16
C GLU A 183 20.49 -2.00 -4.44
N GLU A 184 20.95 -0.76 -4.63
CA GLU A 184 21.01 -0.18 -5.96
C GLU A 184 21.84 -1.15 -6.79
N ASP A 185 21.26 -1.66 -7.88
CA ASP A 185 22.03 -2.44 -8.83
C ASP A 185 23.26 -1.59 -9.22
N PRO A 186 24.50 -2.04 -8.95
CA PRO A 186 25.69 -1.26 -9.25
C PRO A 186 25.81 -0.91 -10.74
N ALA A 187 25.06 -1.57 -11.62
CA ALA A 187 24.96 -1.20 -13.04
C ALA A 187 24.30 0.17 -13.29
N GLU A 188 23.47 0.69 -12.37
CA GLU A 188 22.81 2.00 -12.54
C GLU A 188 23.66 3.17 -12.03
N THR A 189 24.56 2.94 -11.08
CA THR A 189 25.47 3.97 -10.57
C THR A 189 26.44 4.44 -11.66
N GLU A 190 26.88 3.54 -12.55
CA GLU A 190 27.75 3.90 -13.68
C GLU A 190 27.03 4.73 -14.75
N SER A 191 25.76 4.45 -15.04
CA SER A 191 24.96 5.21 -16.02
C SER A 191 24.77 6.67 -15.60
N TYR A 192 24.52 6.90 -14.31
CA TYR A 192 24.38 8.26 -13.76
C TYR A 192 25.71 9.01 -13.71
N ILE A 193 26.84 8.33 -13.44
CA ILE A 193 28.16 8.97 -13.43
C ILE A 193 28.63 9.32 -14.86
N PHE A 194 28.35 8.47 -15.86
CA PHE A 194 28.74 8.73 -17.25
C PHE A 194 27.89 9.78 -17.97
N THR A 195 26.71 10.12 -17.46
CA THR A 195 25.86 11.16 -18.08
C THR A 195 26.23 12.58 -17.63
N TYR A 196 27.02 12.71 -16.54
CA TYR A 196 27.38 13.99 -15.92
C TYR A 196 28.90 14.25 -15.85
N LEU A 197 29.70 13.51 -16.63
CA LEU A 197 31.12 13.80 -16.93
C LEU A 197 31.29 14.09 -18.42
#